data_AF-A0A3D3PG45-F1
#
_entry.id   AF-A0A3D3PG45-F1
#
_cell.length_a   1.000
_cell.length_b   1.000
_cell.length_c   1.000
_cell.angle_alpha   90.00
_cell.angle_beta   90.00
_cell.angle_gamma   90.00
#
_symmetry.space_group_name_H-M   'P 1'
#
loop_
_entity.id
_entity.type
_entity.pdbx_description
1 polymer ?
#
loop_
_entity_poly.entity_id
_entity_poly.type
_entity_poly.pdbx_seq_one_letter_code
_entity_poly.pdbx_strand_id
1 'polypeptide(L)' 'MNSRTLKLPDSFINILLKLPENGMGYQLVKVILKSGKVLHQQKVLNAELLMLEENENITIKDIEKIELEKRN' A
#
# COMPACT_ATOMS: atom_id res chain seq x y z
N MET A 1 -13.48 14.49 -1.31
CA MET A 1 -12.59 13.57 -2.05
C MET A 1 -11.15 14.07 -1.93
N ASN A 2 -10.63 14.11 -0.70
CA ASN A 2 -9.22 14.39 -0.45
C ASN A 2 -8.52 13.07 -0.13
N SER A 3 -8.27 12.26 -1.16
CA SER A 3 -7.42 11.07 -1.01
C SER A 3 -5.99 11.51 -0.72
N ARG A 4 -5.49 11.20 0.48
CA ARG A 4 -4.11 11.48 0.85
C ARG A 4 -3.22 10.36 0.30
N THR A 5 -2.00 10.71 -0.09
CA THR A 5 -1.01 9.75 -0.58
C THR A 5 0.20 9.74 0.34
N LEU A 6 0.72 8.55 0.60
CA LEU A 6 1.96 8.32 1.32
C LEU A 6 2.99 7.77 0.34
N LYS A 7 4.13 8.44 0.24
CA LYS A 7 5.28 7.91 -0.51
C LYS A 7 5.92 6.78 0.27
N LEU A 8 5.95 5.60 -0.34
CA LEU A 8 6.59 4.43 0.24
C LEU A 8 8.13 4.56 0.17
N PRO A 9 8.85 4.06 1.19
CA PRO A 9 10.30 3.92 1.12
C PRO A 9 10.72 2.87 0.08
N ASP A 10 11.96 2.99 -0.40
CA ASP A 10 12.54 2.12 -1.44
C ASP A 10 12.48 0.63 -1.09
N SER A 11 12.51 0.29 0.20
CA SER A 11 12.35 -1.09 0.67
C SER A 11 11.02 -1.71 0.22
N PHE A 12 9.91 -0.97 0.34
CA PHE A 12 8.60 -1.44 -0.12
C PHE A 12 8.46 -1.32 -1.63
N ILE A 13 8.97 -0.25 -2.24
CA ILE A 13 8.95 -0.06 -3.70
C ILE A 13 9.64 -1.25 -4.39
N ASN A 14 10.83 -1.62 -3.94
CA ASN A 14 11.60 -2.74 -4.49
C ASN A 14 10.90 -4.10 -4.35
N ILE A 15 10.03 -4.26 -3.35
CA ILE A 15 9.19 -5.46 -3.19
C ILE A 15 8.06 -5.39 -4.22
N LEU A 16 7.35 -4.28 -4.28
CA LEU A 16 6.19 -4.08 -5.16
C LEU A 16 6.53 -4.16 -6.65
N LEU A 17 7.69 -3.63 -7.07
CA LEU A 17 8.21 -3.75 -8.44
C LEU A 17 8.51 -5.19 -8.88
N LYS A 18 8.77 -6.10 -7.93
CA LYS A 18 8.97 -7.53 -8.23
C LYS A 18 7.66 -8.31 -8.27
N LEU A 19 6.57 -7.69 -7.88
CA LEU A 19 5.25 -8.30 -7.86
C LEU A 19 4.52 -7.94 -9.16
N PRO A 20 3.64 -8.84 -9.66
CA PRO A 20 2.92 -8.57 -10.89
C PRO A 20 2.08 -7.30 -10.77
N GLU A 21 2.23 -6.39 -11.73
CA GLU A 21 1.30 -5.30 -11.96
C GLU A 21 0.24 -5.73 -12.95
N ASN A 22 -1.03 -5.43 -12.67
CA ASN A 22 -2.15 -5.78 -13.54
C ASN A 22 -2.25 -4.85 -14.78
N GLY A 23 -1.19 -4.13 -15.15
CA GLY A 23 -1.15 -3.25 -16.32
C GLY A 23 -1.99 -1.97 -16.21
N MET A 24 -2.54 -1.66 -15.04
CA MET A 24 -3.42 -0.50 -14.81
C MET A 24 -2.72 0.70 -14.12
N GLY A 25 -1.41 0.62 -13.88
CA GLY A 25 -0.65 1.66 -13.15
C GLY A 25 -0.87 1.67 -11.64
N TYR A 26 -1.50 0.63 -11.09
CA TYR A 26 -1.62 0.43 -9.64
C TYR A 26 -1.69 -1.05 -9.26
N GLN A 27 -1.35 -1.32 -8.00
CA GLN A 27 -1.47 -2.62 -7.35
C GLN A 27 -2.45 -2.52 -6.18
N LEU A 28 -3.26 -3.57 -6.00
CA LEU A 28 -4.05 -3.75 -4.78
C LEU A 28 -3.21 -4.50 -3.76
N VAL A 29 -3.06 -3.92 -2.58
CA VAL A 29 -2.24 -4.44 -1.50
C VAL A 29 -3.05 -4.49 -0.21
N LYS A 30 -2.60 -5.34 0.71
CA LYS A 30 -2.90 -5.20 2.12
C LYS A 30 -1.71 -4.58 2.84
N VAL A 31 -2.00 -3.66 3.75
CA VAL A 31 -1.02 -2.96 4.59
C VAL A 31 -1.17 -3.48 6.00
N ILE A 32 -0.14 -4.15 6.49
CA ILE A 32 -0.06 -4.66 7.85
C ILE A 32 0.62 -3.60 8.70
N LEU A 33 -0.09 -3.09 9.69
CA LEU A 33 0.44 -2.10 10.64
C LEU A 33 1.09 -2.81 11.83
N LYS A 34 2.07 -2.16 12.45
CA LYS A 34 2.74 -2.64 13.68
C LYS A 34 1.80 -2.86 14.85
N SER A 35 0.60 -2.26 14.81
CA SER A 35 -0.46 -2.51 15.79
C SER A 35 -1.14 -3.87 15.62
N GLY A 36 -0.82 -4.61 14.56
CA GLY A 36 -1.51 -5.84 14.14
C GLY A 36 -2.74 -5.60 13.28
N LYS A 37 -3.19 -4.35 13.12
CA LYS A 37 -4.31 -4.01 12.22
C LYS A 37 -3.88 -4.21 10.77
N VAL A 38 -4.74 -4.84 9.97
CA VAL A 38 -4.54 -5.00 8.53
C VAL A 38 -5.54 -4.14 7.78
N LEU A 39 -5.03 -3.32 6.87
CA LEU A 39 -5.83 -2.52 5.94
C LEU A 39 -5.86 -3.25 4.61
N HIS A 40 -7.04 -3.60 4.13
CA HIS A 40 -7.23 -4.39 2.92
C HIS A 40 -7.59 -3.51 1.73
N GLN A 41 -7.37 -4.04 0.52
CA GLN A 41 -7.75 -3.43 -0.76
C GLN A 41 -7.17 -2.02 -0.97
N GLN A 42 -6.02 -1.75 -0.38
CA GLN A 42 -5.34 -0.48 -0.53
C GLN A 42 -4.69 -0.38 -1.89
N LYS A 43 -4.72 0.83 -2.48
CA LYS A 43 -4.12 1.07 -3.79
C LYS A 43 -2.72 1.64 -3.63
N VAL A 44 -1.76 1.02 -4.30
CA VAL A 44 -0.43 1.61 -4.52
C VAL A 44 -0.28 1.96 -5.98
N LEU A 45 -0.09 3.24 -6.29
CA LEU A 45 0.13 3.73 -7.64
C LEU A 45 1.62 3.63 -8.00
N ASN A 46 1.93 3.10 -9.18
CA ASN A 46 3.29 2.95 -9.72
C ASN A 46 4.29 2.35 -8.72
N ALA A 47 3.87 1.39 -7.89
CA ALA A 47 4.65 0.83 -6.79
C ALA A 47 5.19 1.82 -5.74
N GLU A 48 4.81 3.10 -5.78
CA GLU A 48 5.41 4.18 -4.98
C GLU A 48 4.45 4.89 -4.04
N LEU A 49 3.20 5.11 -4.46
CA LEU A 49 2.27 5.98 -3.74
C LEU A 49 1.12 5.17 -3.17
N LEU A 50 1.12 4.95 -1.86
CA LEU A 50 0.01 4.34 -1.14
C LEU A 50 -1.11 5.38 -0.98
N MET A 51 -2.29 5.07 -1.48
CA MET A 51 -3.49 5.87 -1.27
C MET A 51 -4.10 5.54 0.10
N LEU A 52 -4.49 6.58 0.84
CA LEU A 52 -5.20 6.47 2.10
C LEU A 52 -6.63 6.99 1.95
N GLU A 53 -7.56 6.31 2.61
CA GLU A 53 -8.94 6.76 2.74
C GLU A 53 -9.04 7.96 3.71
N GLU A 54 -10.11 8.76 3.61
CA GLU A 54 -10.25 10.02 4.36
C GLU A 54 -10.17 9.83 5.90
N ASN A 55 -10.48 8.64 6.41
CA ASN A 55 -10.46 8.31 7.84
C ASN A 55 -9.17 7.59 8.29
N GLU A 56 -8.21 7.36 7.39
CA GLU A 56 -6.97 6.66 7.69
C GLU A 56 -5.85 7.65 8.01
N ASN A 57 -5.52 7.72 9.30
CA ASN A 57 -4.42 8.54 9.79
C ASN A 57 -3.25 7.65 10.20
N ILE A 58 -2.54 7.13 9.20
CA ILE A 58 -1.33 6.31 9.38
C ILE A 58 -0.13 7.02 8.76
N THR A 59 1.06 6.68 9.24
CA THR A 59 2.33 7.12 8.68
C THR A 59 3.15 5.91 8.22
N ILE A 60 4.20 6.16 7.43
CA ILE A 60 5.14 5.10 7.01
C ILE A 60 5.73 4.33 8.20
N LYS A 61 5.91 4.99 9.36
CA LYS A 61 6.47 4.35 10.56
C LYS A 61 5.54 3.32 11.18
N ASP A 62 4.24 3.42 10.91
CA ASP A 62 3.22 2.51 11.42
C ASP A 62 3.11 1.25 10.57
N ILE A 63 3.61 1.30 9.32
CA ILE A 63 3.59 0.18 8.39
C ILE A 63 4.67 -0.82 8.81
N GLU A 64 4.26 -2.05 9.06
CA GLU A 64 5.15 -3.18 9.29
C GLU A 64 5.47 -3.89 7.97
N LYS A 65 4.44 -4.17 7.15
CA LYS A 65 4.58 -4.92 5.91
C LYS A 65 3.52 -4.55 4.88
N ILE A 66 3.89 -4.68 3.61
CA ILE A 66 2.98 -4.55 2.47
C ILE A 66 3.05 -5.85 1.66
N GLU A 67 1.89 -6.38 1.30
CA GLU A 67 1.76 -7.59 0.48
C GLU A 67 0.66 -7.38 -0.56
N LEU A 68 0.77 -8.03 -1.72
CA LEU A 68 -0.34 -8.04 -2.69
C LEU A 68 -1.60 -8.61 -2.05
N GLU A 69 -2.74 -7.95 -2.32
CA GLU A 69 -4.04 -8.47 -1.96
C GLU A 69 -4.32 -9.70 -2.81
N LYS A 70 -4.45 -10.86 -2.17
CA LYS A 70 -4.83 -12.09 -2.88
C LYS A 70 -6.35 -12.14 -2.92
N ARG A 71 -6.92 -12.19 -4.13
CA ARG A 71 -8.30 -12.66 -4.31
C ARG A 71 -8.29 -14.18 -4.14
N ASN A 72 -8.72 -14.66 -2.98
CA ASN A 72 -9.20 -16.03 -2.85
C ASN A 72 -10.56 -16.16 -3.52
#